data_AF-A0A7C4DBC7-F1
#
_entry.id   AF-A0A7C4DBC7-F1
#
_cell.length_a   1.000
_cell.length_b   1.000
_cell.length_c   1.000
_cell.angle_alpha   90.00
_cell.angle_beta   90.00
_cell.angle_gamma   90.00
#
_symmetry.space_group_name_H-M   'P 1'
#
loop_
_entity.id
_entity.type
_entity.pdbx_description
1 polymer ?
#
loop_
_entity_poly.entity_id
_entity_poly.type
_entity_poly.pdbx_seq_one_letter_code
_entity_poly.pdbx_strand_id
1 'polypeptide(L)'
;MKYEPMTPETSSSGFYSGGEPFEKEMTDDELFNQIARIAMHAIRSSDRISKRVMGSGLLIIEDANSKREAILASNSRIKEKLEELLRKIDPEKP
;
A
#
# COMPACT_ATOMS: atom_id res chain seq x y z
N MET A 1 1.86 5.38 -10.52
CA MET A 1 1.63 5.33 -9.06
C MET A 1 0.90 6.59 -8.66
N LYS A 2 -0.14 6.45 -7.84
CA LYS A 2 -0.86 7.57 -7.25
C LYS A 2 -0.86 7.41 -5.75
N TYR A 3 -0.59 8.49 -5.03
CA TYR A 3 -0.71 8.56 -3.58
C TYR A 3 -1.86 9.49 -3.24
N GLU A 4 -2.85 8.94 -2.53
CA GLU A 4 -4.04 9.66 -2.08
C GLU A 4 -4.07 9.60 -0.54
N PRO A 5 -3.58 10.65 0.15
CA PRO A 5 -3.59 10.69 1.59
C PRO A 5 -5.02 10.86 2.11
N MET A 6 -5.31 10.31 3.30
CA MET A 6 -6.56 10.65 3.97
C MET A 6 -6.55 12.13 4.37
N THR A 7 -7.55 12.86 3.90
CA THR A 7 -7.78 14.26 4.23
C THR A 7 -8.37 14.40 5.64
N PRO A 8 -8.26 15.55 6.30
CA PRO A 8 -8.91 15.81 7.58
C PRO A 8 -10.43 15.54 7.55
N GLU A 9 -11.07 15.82 6.42
CA GLU A 9 -12.51 15.60 6.16
C GLU A 9 -12.90 14.11 6.18
N THR A 10 -11.96 13.23 5.89
CA THR A 10 -12.13 11.76 5.91
C THR A 10 -11.54 11.11 7.17
N SER A 11 -10.95 11.92 8.07
CA SER A 11 -10.38 11.48 9.34
C SER A 11 -11.35 11.71 10.49
N SER A 12 -11.57 10.70 11.33
CA SER A 12 -12.40 10.81 12.55
C SER A 12 -11.90 11.86 13.56
N SER A 13 -10.71 12.43 13.35
CA SER A 13 -10.07 13.41 14.25
C SER A 13 -10.07 14.84 13.71
N GLY A 14 -10.37 15.09 12.43
CA GLY A 14 -10.43 16.46 11.85
C GLY A 14 -9.11 17.24 11.76
N PHE A 15 -7.98 16.70 12.24
CA PHE A 15 -6.68 17.40 12.26
C PHE A 15 -5.55 16.67 11.50
N TYR A 16 -5.83 15.55 10.83
CA TYR A 16 -4.82 14.75 10.16
C TYR A 16 -4.59 15.22 8.72
N SER A 17 -3.47 15.92 8.47
CA SER A 17 -2.93 16.09 7.13
C SER A 17 -2.22 14.78 6.76
N GLY A 18 -2.88 13.91 6.00
CA GLY A 18 -2.27 12.67 5.53
C GLY A 18 -1.09 12.88 4.57
N GLY A 19 -0.74 14.14 4.26
CA GLY A 19 0.28 14.54 3.29
C GLY A 19 -0.33 15.17 2.03
N GLU A 20 0.54 15.57 1.11
CA GLU A 20 0.14 16.02 -0.23
C GLU A 20 -0.07 14.82 -1.17
N PRO A 21 -1.17 14.79 -1.96
CA PRO A 21 -1.37 13.78 -2.99
C PRO A 21 -0.34 13.95 -4.12
N PHE A 22 0.06 12.84 -4.75
CA PHE A 22 0.90 12.89 -5.93
C PHE A 22 0.53 11.80 -6.93
N GLU A 23 0.88 12.02 -8.19
CA GLU A 23 0.80 11.03 -9.25
C GLU A 23 2.11 11.03 -10.03
N LYS A 24 2.70 9.84 -10.21
CA LYS A 24 3.99 9.65 -10.88
C LYS A 24 3.94 8.41 -11.75
N GLU A 25 4.31 8.55 -13.01
CA GLU A 25 4.52 7.41 -13.89
C GLU A 25 5.73 6.61 -13.41
N MET A 26 5.59 5.28 -13.30
CA MET A 26 6.70 4.41 -12.94
C MET A 26 7.46 4.04 -14.22
N THR A 27 8.68 4.56 -14.36
CA THR A 27 9.55 4.28 -15.52
C THR A 27 10.57 3.17 -15.25
N ASP A 28 10.68 2.72 -13.99
CA ASP A 28 11.56 1.63 -13.57
C ASP A 28 10.78 0.30 -13.55
N ASP A 29 10.94 -0.47 -14.62
CA ASP A 29 10.32 -1.79 -14.78
C ASP A 29 10.79 -2.80 -13.74
N GLU A 30 12.04 -2.72 -13.27
CA GLU A 30 12.57 -3.66 -12.28
C GLU A 30 11.89 -3.42 -10.92
N LEU A 31 11.80 -2.16 -10.50
CA LEU A 31 11.12 -1.77 -9.27
C LEU A 31 9.63 -2.14 -9.32
N PHE A 32 8.97 -1.89 -10.45
CA PHE A 32 7.58 -2.31 -10.66
C PHE A 32 7.41 -3.81 -10.49
N ASN A 33 8.25 -4.61 -11.16
CA ASN A 33 8.19 -6.07 -11.10
C ASN A 33 8.47 -6.60 -9.68
N GLN A 34 9.38 -5.97 -8.93
CA GLN A 34 9.64 -6.31 -7.53
C GLN A 34 8.41 -6.07 -6.64
N ILE A 35 7.78 -4.90 -6.77
CA ILE A 35 6.54 -4.56 -6.03
C ILE A 35 5.43 -5.53 -6.39
N ALA A 36 5.19 -5.76 -7.69
CA ALA A 36 4.15 -6.66 -8.17
C ALA A 36 4.33 -8.09 -7.62
N ARG A 37 5.56 -8.61 -7.61
CA ARG A 37 5.87 -9.94 -7.08
C ARG A 37 5.56 -10.06 -5.59
N ILE A 38 5.94 -9.06 -4.80
CA ILE A 38 5.67 -9.05 -3.36
C ILE A 38 4.18 -8.89 -3.08
N ALA A 39 3.49 -8.02 -3.81
CA ALA A 39 2.05 -7.83 -3.68
C ALA A 39 1.28 -9.14 -4.00
N MET A 40 1.63 -9.83 -5.09
CA MET A 40 1.03 -11.13 -5.41
C MET A 40 1.30 -12.20 -4.35
N HIS A 41 2.49 -12.19 -3.75
CA HIS A 41 2.82 -13.08 -2.63
C HIS A 41 1.99 -12.74 -1.38
N ALA A 42 1.82 -11.46 -1.07
CA ALA A 42 1.03 -10.97 0.06
C ALA A 42 -0.41 -11.48 0.02
N ILE A 43 -1.04 -11.46 -1.17
CA ILE A 43 -2.41 -11.98 -1.36
C ILE A 43 -2.51 -13.49 -1.17
N ARG A 44 -1.41 -14.23 -1.29
CA ARG A 44 -1.40 -15.69 -1.09
C ARG A 44 -0.91 -16.08 0.31
N SER A 45 -0.28 -15.16 1.04
CA SER A 45 0.28 -15.41 2.37
C SER A 45 -0.82 -15.78 3.38
N SER A 46 -0.45 -16.63 4.34
CA SER A 46 -1.21 -16.91 5.55
C SER A 46 -1.21 -15.75 6.54
N ASP A 47 -0.27 -14.80 6.40
CA ASP A 47 -0.04 -13.71 7.35
C ASP A 47 -1.03 -12.54 7.18
N ARG A 48 -2.06 -12.73 6.36
CA ARG A 48 -3.17 -11.79 6.22
C ARG A 48 -4.08 -11.87 7.44
N ILE A 49 -4.67 -10.75 7.80
CA ILE A 49 -5.69 -10.68 8.86
C ILE A 49 -7.08 -10.52 8.25
N SER A 50 -8.11 -10.98 8.96
CA SER A 50 -9.50 -10.94 8.48
C SER A 50 -10.20 -9.61 8.75
N LYS A 51 -9.68 -8.80 9.68
CA LYS A 51 -10.26 -7.51 10.07
C LYS A 51 -9.16 -6.45 10.13
N ARG A 52 -9.47 -5.23 9.71
CA ARG A 52 -8.56 -4.11 9.86
C ARG A 52 -8.39 -3.76 11.33
N VAL A 53 -7.15 -3.51 11.72
CA VAL A 53 -6.76 -2.96 13.01
C VAL A 53 -5.85 -1.76 12.78
N MET A 54 -5.65 -0.94 13.80
CA MET A 54 -4.76 0.23 13.70
C MET A 54 -3.38 -0.19 13.19
N GLY A 55 -2.86 0.54 12.19
CA GLY A 55 -1.57 0.26 11.55
C GLY A 55 -1.57 -0.88 10.54
N SER A 56 -2.70 -1.54 10.29
CA SER A 56 -2.82 -2.49 9.17
C SER A 56 -2.82 -1.78 7.82
N GLY A 57 -2.30 -2.46 6.78
CA GLY A 57 -2.34 -2.00 5.39
C GLY A 57 -3.39 -2.76 4.59
N LEU A 58 -4.11 -2.09 3.70
CA LEU A 58 -4.94 -2.75 2.70
C LEU A 58 -4.17 -2.84 1.38
N LEU A 59 -4.00 -4.05 0.88
CA LEU A 59 -3.51 -4.29 -0.47
C LEU A 59 -4.68 -4.67 -1.37
N ILE A 60 -4.85 -3.95 -2.47
CA ILE A 60 -5.76 -4.29 -3.55
C ILE A 60 -4.93 -4.48 -4.81
N ILE A 61 -5.10 -5.62 -5.48
CA ILE A 61 -4.60 -5.85 -6.84
C ILE A 61 -5.81 -6.01 -7.74
N GLU A 62 -5.90 -5.15 -8.74
CA GLU A 62 -6.97 -5.12 -9.72
C GLU A 62 -6.39 -5.31 -11.12
N ASP A 63 -6.96 -6.26 -11.84
CA ASP A 63 -6.79 -6.46 -13.27
C ASP A 63 -8.15 -6.33 -13.97
N ALA A 64 -8.18 -6.33 -15.31
CA ALA A 64 -9.41 -6.12 -16.08
C ALA A 64 -10.57 -7.06 -15.72
N ASN A 65 -10.31 -8.22 -15.13
CA ASN A 65 -11.31 -9.25 -14.83
C ASN A 65 -11.33 -9.69 -13.36
N SER A 66 -10.41 -9.22 -12.53
CA SER A 66 -10.25 -9.72 -11.17
C SER A 66 -9.78 -8.63 -10.21
N LYS A 67 -10.44 -8.58 -9.05
CA LYS A 67 -10.05 -7.77 -7.91
C LYS A 67 -9.71 -8.70 -6.75
N ARG A 68 -8.54 -8.53 -6.17
CA ARG A 68 -8.06 -9.32 -5.03
C ARG A 68 -7.62 -8.40 -3.92
N GLU A 69 -8.06 -8.70 -2.70
CA GLU A 69 -7.78 -7.88 -1.54
C GLU A 69 -7.09 -8.70 -0.44
N ALA A 70 -6.19 -8.06 0.30
CA ALA A 70 -5.59 -8.61 1.50
C ALA A 70 -5.37 -7.50 2.54
N ILE A 71 -5.66 -7.80 3.80
CA ILE A 71 -5.32 -6.92 4.93
C ILE A 71 -4.01 -7.43 5.53
N LEU A 72 -2.99 -6.59 5.51
CA LEU A 72 -1.66 -6.88 6.05
C LEU A 72 -1.58 -6.35 7.48
N ALA A 73 -1.24 -7.21 8.44
CA ALA A 73 -1.08 -6.81 9.83
C ALA A 73 -0.01 -5.71 10.00
N SER A 74 -0.11 -4.93 11.07
CA SER A 74 0.83 -3.86 11.39
C SER A 74 2.27 -4.36 11.55
N ASN A 75 2.45 -5.60 12.03
CA ASN A 75 3.74 -6.28 12.18
C ASN A 75 4.11 -7.19 11.00
N SER A 76 3.42 -7.08 9.87
CA SER A 76 3.70 -7.90 8.69
C SER A 76 5.01 -7.49 8.03
N ARG A 77 5.97 -8.41 7.94
CA ARG A 77 7.21 -8.21 7.17
C ARG A 77 6.94 -7.91 5.69
N ILE A 78 5.84 -8.43 5.16
CA ILE A 78 5.43 -8.20 3.78
C ILE A 78 4.97 -6.74 3.59
N LYS A 79 4.22 -6.21 4.56
CA LYS A 79 3.82 -4.78 4.58
C LYS A 79 5.06 -3.89 4.64
N GLU A 80 5.95 -4.15 5.60
CA GLU A 80 7.18 -3.37 5.78
C GLU A 80 8.02 -3.33 4.50
N LYS A 81 8.20 -4.49 3.85
CA LYS A 81 8.95 -4.58 2.59
C LYS A 81 8.28 -3.86 1.43
N LEU A 82 6.95 -3.87 1.35
CA LEU A 82 6.23 -3.08 0.36
C LEU A 82 6.45 -1.58 0.60
N GLU A 83 6.34 -1.12 1.86
CA GLU A 83 6.56 0.28 2.23
C GLU A 83 8.02 0.73 1.98
N GLU A 84 9.00 -0.14 2.18
CA GLU A 84 10.40 0.14 1.79
C GLU A 84 10.57 0.34 0.27
N LEU A 85 9.88 -0.45 -0.55
CA LEU A 85 9.95 -0.31 -2.01
C LEU A 85 9.18 0.90 -2.52
N LEU A 86 8.03 1.21 -1.93
CA LEU A 86 7.24 2.40 -2.27
C LEU A 86 8.03 3.68 -1.94
N ARG A 87 8.77 3.70 -0.82
CA ARG A 87 9.70 4.77 -0.46
C ARG A 87 10.83 5.01 -1.48
N LYS A 88 11.18 4.02 -2.32
CA LYS A 88 12.15 4.24 -3.40
C LYS A 88 11.57 5.07 -4.55
N ILE A 89 10.24 5.07 -4.70
CA ILE A 89 9.54 5.87 -5.71
C ILE A 89 9.44 7.33 -5.25
N ASP A 90 9.17 7.52 -3.96
CA ASP A 90 9.19 8.81 -3.28
C ASP A 90 9.57 8.64 -1.77
N PRO A 91 10.71 9.16 -1.32
CA PRO A 91 11.21 8.95 0.03
C PRO A 91 10.41 9.67 1.12
N GLU A 92 9.57 10.66 0.77
CA GLU A 92 8.73 11.36 1.75
C GLU A 92 7.43 10.61 2.09
N LYS A 93 7.15 9.49 1.40
CA LYS A 93 5.87 8.78 1.48
C LYS A 93 6.08 7.26 1.68
N PRO A 94 5.33 6.63 2.61
CA PRO A 94 5.42 5.20 2.87
C PRO A 94 4.85 4.34 1.73
#